data_AF-A0A6C0CX23-F1
#
_entry.id   AF-A0A6C0CX23-F1
#
_cell.length_a   1.000
_cell.length_b   1.000
_cell.length_c   1.000
_cell.angle_alpha   90.00
_cell.angle_beta   90.00
_cell.angle_gamma   90.00
#
_symmetry.space_group_name_H-M   'P 1'
#
loop_
_entity.id
_entity.type
_entity.pdbx_description
1 polymer ?
#
loop_
_entity_poly.entity_id
_entity_poly.type
_entity_poly.pdbx_seq_one_letter_code
_entity_poly.pdbx_strand_id
1 'polypeptide(L)'
;MTNDVTNIRNSLGKLYISTIMAFLMGIVEVMMHDFYSGVLSLQYYIPLFVILGTLYYLYKKQYKVNDKEYLNEMIEHHSMALLTSDEILKKTKDDNMILLADSIIKGQQKEISIMKQMVQNMS
;
A
#
# COMPACT_ATOMS: atom_id res chain seq x y z
N MET A 1 -0.15 -2.91 -7.99
CA MET A 1 0.44 -2.99 -9.35
C MET A 1 1.73 -3.77 -9.20
N THR A 2 1.82 -4.98 -9.75
CA THR A 2 3.00 -5.85 -9.59
C THR A 2 3.59 -6.18 -10.96
N ASN A 3 4.88 -6.50 -11.03
CA ASN A 3 5.49 -6.95 -12.29
C ASN A 3 4.95 -8.30 -12.79
N ASP A 4 4.45 -9.14 -11.87
CA ASP A 4 3.90 -10.45 -12.14
C ASP A 4 2.63 -10.66 -11.29
N VAL A 5 1.61 -11.29 -11.87
CA VAL A 5 0.34 -11.62 -11.21
C VAL A 5 0.51 -12.56 -10.01
N THR A 6 1.56 -13.39 -10.00
CA THR A 6 1.89 -14.31 -8.90
C THR A 6 2.40 -13.60 -7.65
N ASN A 7 2.80 -12.33 -7.78
CA ASN A 7 3.24 -11.49 -6.66
C ASN A 7 2.09 -10.71 -6.01
N ILE A 8 0.86 -10.83 -6.51
CA ILE A 8 -0.32 -10.22 -5.87
C ILE A 8 -0.64 -10.98 -4.60
N ARG A 9 -0.60 -10.29 -3.46
CA ARG A 9 -0.89 -10.87 -2.14
C ARG A 9 -1.98 -10.05 -1.45
N ASN A 10 -2.93 -10.71 -0.81
CA ASN A 10 -3.86 -10.03 0.10
C ASN A 10 -3.19 -9.86 1.45
N SER A 11 -3.14 -8.62 1.95
CA SER A 11 -2.57 -8.30 3.27
C SER A 11 -3.55 -7.50 4.11
N LEU A 12 -3.41 -7.59 5.44
CA LEU A 12 -4.16 -6.75 6.36
C LEU A 12 -3.84 -5.26 6.15
N GLY A 13 -2.62 -4.91 5.76
CA GLY A 13 -2.24 -3.54 5.41
C GLY A 13 -3.13 -2.92 4.34
N LYS A 14 -3.41 -3.66 3.25
CA LYS A 14 -4.33 -3.21 2.19
C LYS A 14 -5.77 -3.03 2.70
N LEU A 15 -6.22 -3.91 3.59
CA LEU A 15 -7.54 -3.76 4.23
C LEU A 15 -7.60 -2.48 5.06
N TYR A 16 -6.58 -2.18 5.87
CA TYR A 16 -6.51 -0.93 6.62
C TYR A 16 -6.54 0.29 5.70
N ILE A 17 -5.69 0.34 4.67
CA ILE A 17 -5.58 1.48 3.76
C ILE A 17 -6.88 1.69 2.96
N SER A 18 -7.47 0.62 2.41
CA SER A 18 -8.74 0.71 1.68
C SER A 18 -9.89 1.17 2.57
N THR A 19 -9.93 0.69 3.81
CA THR A 19 -10.93 1.13 4.80
C THR A 19 -10.75 2.61 5.13
N ILE A 20 -9.52 3.06 5.42
CA ILE A 20 -9.23 4.48 5.68
C ILE A 20 -9.66 5.36 4.51
N MET A 21 -9.40 4.93 3.26
CA MET A 21 -9.82 5.66 2.07
C MET A 21 -11.35 5.76 1.96
N ALA A 22 -12.07 4.68 2.22
CA ALA A 22 -13.53 4.69 2.23
C ALA A 22 -14.08 5.70 3.25
N PHE A 23 -13.48 5.78 4.45
CA PHE A 23 -13.88 6.75 5.46
C PHE A 23 -13.52 8.20 5.09
N LEU A 24 -12.38 8.43 4.44
CA LEU A 24 -12.03 9.75 3.89
C LEU A 24 -13.03 10.19 2.81
N MET A 25 -13.43 9.28 1.92
CA MET A 25 -14.47 9.56 0.92
C MET A 25 -15.81 9.86 1.58
N GLY A 26 -16.18 9.13 2.64
CA GLY A 26 -17.37 9.43 3.44
C GLY A 26 -17.36 10.85 4.03
N ILE A 27 -16.20 11.36 4.47
CA ILE A 27 -16.07 12.76 4.91
C ILE A 27 -16.34 13.72 3.76
N VAL A 28 -15.78 13.46 2.57
CA VAL A 28 -16.00 14.28 1.38
C VAL A 28 -17.48 14.28 0.97
N GLU A 29 -18.15 13.13 1.00
CA GLU A 29 -19.58 13.01 0.68
C GLU A 29 -20.46 13.81 1.64
N VAL A 30 -20.23 13.71 2.95
CA VAL A 30 -20.95 14.51 3.95
C VAL A 30 -20.68 16.00 3.74
N MET A 31 -19.44 16.38 3.43
CA MET A 31 -19.08 17.76 3.15
C MET A 31 -19.75 18.32 1.89
N MET A 32 -19.82 17.53 0.81
CA MET A 32 -20.56 17.91 -0.40
C MET A 32 -22.05 18.06 -0.13
N HIS A 33 -22.65 17.13 0.61
CA HIS A 33 -24.05 17.20 1.00
C HIS A 33 -24.35 18.47 1.81
N ASP A 34 -23.56 18.74 2.85
CA ASP A 34 -23.69 19.91 3.72
C ASP A 34 -23.52 21.22 2.95
N PHE A 35 -22.56 21.28 2.02
CA PHE A 35 -22.39 22.43 1.14
C PHE A 35 -23.61 22.68 0.25
N TYR A 36 -24.18 21.63 -0.34
CA TYR A 36 -25.35 21.73 -1.22
C TYR A 36 -26.64 22.08 -0.46
N SER A 37 -26.81 21.54 0.75
CA SER A 37 -28.02 21.72 1.57
C SER A 37 -27.96 22.91 2.51
N GLY A 38 -26.81 23.55 2.67
CA GLY A 38 -26.60 24.71 3.54
C GLY A 38 -26.72 24.39 5.03
N VAL A 39 -26.63 23.11 5.42
CA VAL A 39 -26.63 22.66 6.82
C VAL A 39 -25.26 22.16 7.24
N LEU A 40 -25.01 22.09 8.55
CA LEU A 40 -23.80 21.50 9.11
C LEU A 40 -24.15 20.25 9.92
N SER A 41 -23.94 19.08 9.32
CA SER A 41 -24.35 17.80 9.90
C SER A 41 -23.28 17.23 10.84
N LEU A 42 -23.02 17.94 11.94
CA LEU A 42 -21.92 17.65 12.88
C LEU A 42 -21.98 16.22 13.48
N GLN A 43 -23.18 15.65 13.56
CA GLN A 43 -23.42 14.28 14.01
C GLN A 43 -22.70 13.20 13.18
N TYR A 44 -22.41 13.44 11.90
CA TYR A 44 -21.70 12.47 11.04
C TYR A 44 -20.18 12.63 11.11
N TYR A 45 -19.67 13.85 11.30
CA TYR A 45 -18.23 14.08 11.36
C TYR A 45 -17.59 13.48 12.61
N ILE A 46 -18.22 13.61 13.79
CA ILE A 46 -17.68 13.08 15.05
C ILE A 46 -17.35 11.57 14.95
N PRO A 47 -18.29 10.68 14.58
CA PRO A 47 -17.98 9.25 14.47
C PRO A 47 -16.97 8.96 13.36
N LEU A 48 -17.03 9.66 12.21
CA LEU A 48 -16.06 9.49 11.12
C LEU A 48 -14.63 9.78 11.59
N PHE A 49 -14.40 10.89 12.28
CA PHE A 49 -13.07 11.25 12.79
C PHE A 49 -12.59 10.29 13.90
N VAL A 50 -13.46 9.85 14.80
CA VAL A 50 -13.11 8.88 15.86
C VAL A 50 -12.71 7.53 15.24
N ILE A 51 -13.48 7.04 14.25
CA ILE A 51 -13.18 5.79 13.55
C ILE A 51 -11.86 5.92 12.79
N LEU A 52 -11.67 7.02 12.06
CA LEU A 52 -10.46 7.26 11.28
C LEU A 52 -9.21 7.35 12.17
N GLY A 53 -9.30 8.04 13.31
CA GLY A 53 -8.21 8.10 14.31
C GLY A 53 -7.89 6.73 14.89
N THR A 54 -8.90 5.91 15.18
CA THR A 54 -8.73 4.53 15.66
C THR A 54 -8.06 3.64 14.60
N LEU A 55 -8.53 3.68 13.36
CA LEU A 55 -7.95 2.92 12.25
C LEU A 55 -6.50 3.34 11.97
N TYR A 56 -6.22 4.65 11.99
CA TYR A 56 -4.86 5.18 11.85
C TYR A 56 -3.94 4.65 12.96
N TYR A 57 -4.39 4.64 14.21
CA TYR A 57 -3.63 4.09 15.33
C TYR A 57 -3.35 2.58 15.15
N LEU A 58 -4.35 1.80 14.75
CA LEU A 58 -4.20 0.36 14.51
C LEU A 58 -3.23 0.07 13.36
N TYR A 59 -3.32 0.83 12.26
CA TYR A 59 -2.40 0.74 11.13
C TYR A 59 -0.96 1.05 11.55
N LYS A 60 -0.75 2.14 12.29
CA LYS A 60 0.59 2.53 12.78
C LYS A 60 1.20 1.46 13.69
N LYS A 61 0.37 0.80 14.51
CA LYS A 61 0.81 -0.28 15.40
C LYS A 61 0.98 -1.62 14.67
N GLN A 62 0.57 -1.72 13.40
CA GLN A 62 0.56 -2.96 12.62
C GLN A 62 -0.16 -4.09 13.37
N TYR A 63 -1.30 -3.75 13.99
CA TYR A 63 -2.02 -4.68 14.85
C TYR A 63 -2.55 -5.87 14.05
N LYS A 64 -2.15 -7.08 14.49
CA LYS A 64 -2.40 -8.40 13.85
C LYS A 64 -1.58 -8.74 12.61
N VAL A 65 -0.62 -7.91 12.20
CA VAL A 65 0.30 -8.26 11.11
C VAL A 65 1.33 -9.25 11.65
N ASN A 66 1.32 -10.47 11.12
CA ASN A 66 2.30 -11.51 11.45
C ASN A 66 3.46 -11.54 10.44
N ASP A 67 4.53 -12.29 10.75
CA ASP A 67 5.72 -12.37 9.90
C ASP A 67 5.40 -12.79 8.46
N LYS A 68 4.46 -13.71 8.28
CA LYS A 68 4.04 -14.19 6.95
C LYS A 68 3.32 -13.10 6.16
N GLU A 69 2.43 -12.35 6.79
CA GLU A 69 1.72 -11.22 6.19
C GLU A 69 2.69 -10.08 5.85
N TYR A 70 3.64 -9.79 6.74
CA TYR A 70 4.69 -8.82 6.50
C TYR A 70 5.53 -9.20 5.26
N LEU A 71 6.00 -10.44 5.19
CA LEU A 71 6.77 -10.92 4.03
C LEU A 71 5.96 -10.89 2.74
N ASN A 72 4.68 -11.27 2.79
CA ASN A 72 3.78 -11.19 1.64
C ASN A 72 3.61 -9.76 1.12
N GLU A 73 3.43 -8.80 2.03
CA GLU A 73 3.29 -7.39 1.68
C GLU A 73 4.59 -6.83 1.10
N MET A 74 5.74 -7.20 1.67
CA MET A 74 7.05 -6.78 1.16
C MET A 74 7.38 -7.38 -0.20
N ILE A 75 7.05 -8.65 -0.46
CA ILE A 75 7.18 -9.26 -1.78
C ILE A 75 6.41 -8.45 -2.83
N GLU A 76 5.17 -8.09 -2.51
CA GLU A 76 4.36 -7.28 -3.42
C GLU A 76 4.93 -5.87 -3.59
N HIS A 77 5.31 -5.19 -2.51
CA HIS A 77 5.90 -3.85 -2.56
C HIS A 77 7.15 -3.81 -3.45
N HIS A 78 8.06 -4.77 -3.25
CA HIS A 78 9.29 -4.88 -4.04
C HIS A 78 8.99 -5.15 -5.51
N SER A 79 7.96 -5.95 -5.81
CA SER A 79 7.55 -6.24 -7.19
C SER A 79 7.02 -5.00 -7.93
N MET A 80 6.49 -3.99 -7.22
CA MET A 80 6.09 -2.71 -7.81
C MET A 80 7.31 -1.92 -8.27
N ALA A 81 8.38 -1.91 -7.46
CA ALA A 81 9.63 -1.24 -7.80
C ALA A 81 10.27 -1.84 -9.06
N LEU A 82 10.24 -3.16 -9.21
CA LEU A 82 10.68 -3.84 -10.43
C LEU A 82 9.92 -3.35 -11.67
N LEU A 83 8.59 -3.30 -11.60
CA LEU A 83 7.75 -2.82 -12.69
C LEU A 83 8.09 -1.38 -13.09
N THR A 84 8.22 -0.48 -12.12
CA THR A 84 8.53 0.94 -12.40
C THR A 84 9.96 1.15 -12.89
N SER A 85 10.92 0.35 -12.40
CA SER A 85 12.32 0.39 -12.86
C SER A 85 12.44 -0.12 -14.30
N ASP A 86 11.75 -1.19 -14.66
CA ASP A 86 11.71 -1.70 -16.04
C ASP A 86 11.09 -0.66 -17.00
N GLU A 87 10.07 0.06 -16.54
CA GLU A 87 9.42 1.10 -17.35
C GLU A 87 10.29 2.34 -17.56
N ILE A 88 11.08 2.77 -16.56
CA ILE A 88 11.97 3.93 -16.73
C ILE A 88 13.17 3.59 -17.62
N LEU A 89 13.70 2.37 -17.56
CA LEU A 89 14.80 1.91 -18.42
C LEU A 89 14.47 1.99 -19.92
N LYS A 90 13.19 1.84 -20.29
CA LYS A 90 12.74 1.98 -21.69
C LYS A 90 12.73 3.43 -22.20
N LYS A 91 12.75 4.41 -21.29
CA LYS A 91 12.48 5.83 -21.59
C LYS A 91 13.68 6.72 -21.33
N THR A 92 14.48 6.39 -20.31
CA THR A 92 15.61 7.22 -19.89
C THR A 92 16.83 7.02 -20.79
N LYS A 93 17.64 8.07 -20.90
CA LYS A 93 18.97 8.06 -21.56
C LYS A 93 20.09 8.51 -20.61
N ASP A 94 19.76 8.81 -19.36
CA ASP A 94 20.74 9.21 -18.34
C ASP A 94 21.39 7.94 -17.76
N ASP A 95 22.70 7.81 -17.96
CA ASP A 95 23.49 6.67 -17.49
C ASP A 95 23.36 6.47 -15.97
N ASN A 96 23.23 7.54 -15.18
CA ASN A 96 23.06 7.43 -13.73
C ASN A 96 21.71 6.81 -13.38
N MET A 97 20.66 7.16 -14.12
CA MET A 97 19.32 6.59 -13.92
C MET A 97 19.27 5.12 -14.35
N ILE A 98 19.98 4.76 -15.44
CA ILE A 98 20.09 3.37 -15.88
C ILE A 98 20.78 2.53 -14.80
N LEU A 99 21.93 2.98 -14.31
CA LEU A 99 22.68 2.28 -13.26
C LEU A 99 21.85 2.13 -11.96
N LEU A 100 21.11 3.17 -11.57
CA LEU A 100 20.23 3.11 -10.41
C LEU A 100 19.09 2.11 -10.60
N ALA A 101 18.39 2.16 -11.72
CA ALA A 101 17.27 1.27 -12.01
C ALA A 101 17.72 -0.21 -12.07
N ASP A 102 18.85 -0.49 -12.71
CA ASP A 102 19.46 -1.83 -12.74
C ASP A 102 19.84 -2.35 -11.35
N SER A 103 20.39 -1.46 -10.50
CA SER A 103 20.75 -1.79 -9.12
C SER A 103 19.51 -2.13 -8.30
N ILE A 104 18.44 -1.32 -8.42
CA ILE A 104 17.15 -1.56 -7.78
C ILE A 104 16.58 -2.91 -8.24
N ILE A 105 16.58 -3.20 -9.54
CA ILE A 105 16.04 -4.46 -10.08
C ILE A 105 16.79 -5.66 -9.47
N LYS A 106 18.11 -5.67 -9.51
CA LYS A 106 18.93 -6.78 -9.00
C LYS A 106 18.76 -6.96 -7.49
N GLY A 107 18.75 -5.87 -6.72
CA GLY A 107 18.57 -5.91 -5.27
C GLY A 107 17.20 -6.45 -4.88
N GLN A 108 16.14 -5.84 -5.41
CA GLN A 108 14.76 -6.16 -5.06
C GLN A 108 14.36 -7.57 -5.53
N GLN A 109 14.87 -8.04 -6.68
CA GLN A 109 14.63 -9.41 -7.15
C GLN A 109 15.27 -10.46 -6.21
N LYS A 110 16.47 -10.17 -5.68
CA LYS A 110 17.14 -11.03 -4.71
C LYS A 110 16.36 -11.07 -3.39
N GLU A 111 15.90 -9.92 -2.90
CA GLU A 111 15.09 -9.81 -1.68
C GLU A 111 13.76 -10.56 -1.81
N ILE A 112 13.06 -10.43 -2.95
CA ILE A 112 11.84 -11.20 -3.23
C ILE A 112 12.10 -12.71 -3.17
N SER A 113 13.22 -13.18 -3.72
CA SER A 113 13.57 -14.60 -3.72
C SER A 113 13.79 -15.12 -2.30
N ILE A 114 14.49 -14.35 -1.47
CA ILE A 114 14.72 -14.65 -0.05
C ILE A 114 13.38 -14.70 0.70
N MET A 115 12.52 -13.69 0.55
CA MET A 115 11.23 -13.63 1.22
C MET A 115 10.30 -14.76 0.80
N LYS A 116 10.28 -15.13 -0.49
CA LYS A 116 9.50 -16.28 -0.99
C LYS A 116 9.96 -17.58 -0.34
N GLN A 117 11.26 -17.78 -0.18
CA GLN A 117 11.82 -18.94 0.50
C GLN A 117 11.46 -18.96 1.99
N MET A 118 11.54 -17.81 2.68
CA MET A 118 11.11 -17.69 4.08
C MET A 118 9.63 -18.07 4.25
N VAL A 119 8.75 -17.57 3.39
CA VAL A 119 7.31 -17.90 3.42
C VAL A 119 7.07 -19.39 3.18
N GLN A 120 7.83 -20.03 2.30
CA GLN A 120 7.75 -21.49 2.06
C GLN A 120 8.19 -22.30 3.28
N ASN A 121 9.24 -21.86 3.98
CA ASN A 121 9.75 -22.54 5.17
C ASN A 121 8.87 -22.35 6.42
N MET A 122 7.94 -21.39 6.38
CA MET A 122 6.95 -21.15 7.44
C MET A 122 5.67 -21.99 7.28
N SER A 123 5.66 -22.97 6.35
CA SER A 123 4.54 -23.89 6.16
C SER A 123 4.51 -24.99 7.21
#